data_AF-A0AAC9NB23-F1
#
_entry.id   AF-A0AAC9NB23-F1
#
_cell.length_a   1.000
_cell.length_b   1.000
_cell.length_c   1.000
_cell.angle_alpha   90.00
_cell.angle_beta   90.00
_cell.angle_gamma   90.00
#
_symmetry.space_group_name_H-M   'P 1'
#
loop_
_entity.id
_entity.type
_entity.pdbx_description
1 polymer ?
#
loop_
_entity_poly.entity_id
_entity_poly.type
_entity_poly.pdbx_seq_one_letter_code
_entity_poly.pdbx_strand_id
1 'polypeptide(L)'
;MEWIQWFGEHFIGMFEAGGKQFMGLVTGIVPTLVVLLTFTYAVMKFIGEERVNRAIQFAAKYTILRYTLMPILSVLILTNPMAYTFGRFLPEKQKPAFYDSAVSFVHPVTSLFPYANAGELFVYLGIANGIKEAGYSMSELAVRYFLVGIVVILLRGIITEWITKYLAGKMKANSQ
;
A
#
# COMPACT_ATOMS: atom_id res chain seq x y z
N MET A 1 10.63 16.14 -44.03
CA MET A 1 11.97 15.92 -43.45
C MET A 1 12.05 16.50 -42.05
N GLU A 2 11.76 17.79 -41.85
CA GLU A 2 11.77 18.42 -40.50
C GLU A 2 10.83 17.77 -39.47
N TRP A 3 9.59 17.44 -39.86
CA TRP A 3 8.63 16.77 -38.97
C TRP A 3 9.08 15.37 -38.51
N ILE A 4 9.82 14.63 -39.36
CA ILE A 4 10.35 13.30 -39.04
C ILE A 4 11.56 13.42 -38.12
N GLN A 5 12.42 14.42 -38.33
CA GLN A 5 13.54 14.73 -37.44
C GLN A 5 13.07 15.21 -36.07
N TRP A 6 12.09 16.13 -36.03
CA TRP A 6 11.47 16.59 -34.79
C TRP A 6 10.88 15.44 -33.99
N PHE A 7 10.14 14.53 -34.66
CA PHE A 7 9.59 13.35 -34.01
C PHE A 7 10.69 12.43 -33.48
N GLY A 8 11.74 12.17 -34.25
CA GLY A 8 12.87 11.34 -33.82
C GLY A 8 13.61 11.91 -32.61
N GLU A 9 13.90 13.21 -32.61
CA GLU A 9 14.58 13.91 -31.52
C GLU A 9 13.73 13.93 -30.24
N HIS A 10 12.44 14.23 -30.34
CA HIS A 10 11.54 14.25 -29.17
C HIS A 10 11.23 12.84 -28.68
N PHE A 11 11.16 11.86 -29.58
CA PHE A 11 10.99 10.45 -29.23
C PHE A 11 12.16 9.96 -28.40
N ILE A 12 13.40 10.13 -28.86
CA ILE A 12 14.60 9.74 -28.09
C ILE A 12 14.76 10.60 -26.83
N GLY A 13 14.49 11.90 -26.90
CA GLY A 13 14.54 12.80 -25.75
C GLY A 13 13.62 12.38 -24.61
N MET A 14 12.44 11.80 -24.92
CA MET A 14 11.55 11.21 -23.92
C MET A 14 12.19 10.01 -23.21
N PHE A 15 12.86 9.12 -23.94
CA PHE A 15 13.58 7.97 -23.35
C PHE A 15 14.78 8.43 -22.53
N GLU A 16 15.53 9.44 -22.98
CA GLU A 16 16.63 10.02 -22.21
C GLU A 16 16.14 10.67 -20.90
N ALA A 17 15.03 11.39 -20.94
CA ALA A 17 14.41 11.96 -19.75
C ALA A 17 13.96 10.85 -18.78
N GLY A 18 13.35 9.78 -19.30
CA GLY A 18 13.00 8.59 -18.51
C GLY A 18 14.23 7.92 -17.89
N GLY A 19 15.34 7.82 -18.63
CA GLY A 19 16.61 7.28 -18.15
C GLY A 19 17.24 8.12 -17.04
N LYS A 20 17.23 9.46 -17.17
CA LYS A 20 17.69 10.39 -16.13
C LYS A 20 16.86 10.25 -14.86
N GLN A 21 15.54 10.15 -15.01
CA GLN A 21 14.64 9.94 -13.87
C GLN A 21 14.92 8.60 -13.17
N PHE A 22 15.08 7.51 -13.93
CA PHE A 22 15.44 6.21 -13.38
C PHE A 22 16.76 6.25 -12.62
N MET A 23 17.80 6.85 -13.19
CA MET A 23 19.09 7.00 -12.52
C MET A 23 19.01 7.85 -11.26
N GLY A 24 18.17 8.88 -11.24
CA GLY A 24 17.87 9.67 -10.04
C GLY A 24 17.24 8.83 -8.93
N LEU A 25 16.38 7.86 -9.28
CA LEU A 25 15.81 6.93 -8.30
C LEU A 25 16.85 5.94 -7.77
N VAL A 26 17.66 5.34 -8.67
CA VAL A 26 18.71 4.35 -8.33
C VAL A 26 19.77 4.96 -7.42
N THR A 27 20.17 6.21 -7.66
CA THR A 27 21.18 6.91 -6.84
C THR A 27 20.59 7.66 -5.65
N GLY A 28 19.29 7.94 -5.69
CA GLY A 28 18.59 8.67 -4.64
C GLY A 28 17.94 7.75 -3.62
N ILE A 29 16.63 7.51 -3.77
CA ILE A 29 15.83 6.88 -2.72
C ILE A 29 16.06 5.37 -2.63
N VAL A 30 16.31 4.67 -3.74
CA VAL A 30 16.35 3.20 -3.81
C VAL A 30 17.30 2.57 -2.78
N PRO A 31 18.58 3.00 -2.63
CA PRO A 31 19.48 2.41 -1.63
C PRO A 31 18.94 2.52 -0.21
N THR A 32 18.34 3.67 0.13
CA THR A 32 17.70 3.89 1.44
C THR A 32 16.57 2.89 1.66
N LEU A 33 15.79 2.59 0.61
CA LEU A 33 14.69 1.64 0.71
C LEU A 33 15.18 0.21 0.91
N VAL A 34 16.28 -0.19 0.25
CA VAL A 34 16.89 -1.50 0.46
C VAL A 34 17.34 -1.67 1.91
N VAL A 35 17.99 -0.66 2.49
CA VAL A 35 18.39 -0.70 3.91
C VAL A 35 17.16 -0.77 4.83
N LEU A 36 16.12 0.01 4.56
CA LEU A 36 14.88 0.00 5.32
C LEU A 36 14.15 -1.35 5.24
N LEU A 37 14.13 -1.98 4.06
CA LEU A 37 13.64 -3.35 3.82
C LEU A 37 14.39 -4.32 4.74
N THR A 38 15.72 -4.35 4.64
CA THR A 38 16.57 -5.26 5.41
C THR A 38 16.37 -5.06 6.92
N PHE A 39 16.30 -3.81 7.38
CA PHE A 39 16.03 -3.49 8.78
C PHE A 39 14.67 -4.02 9.23
N THR A 40 13.61 -3.78 8.47
CA THR A 40 12.27 -4.27 8.81
C THR A 40 12.23 -5.79 8.87
N TYR A 41 12.83 -6.48 7.89
CA TYR A 41 12.96 -7.94 7.91
C TYR A 41 13.72 -8.46 9.12
N ALA A 42 14.80 -7.77 9.53
CA ALA A 42 15.55 -8.11 10.73
C ALA A 42 14.69 -7.94 11.99
N VAL A 43 13.98 -6.81 12.13
CA VAL A 43 13.06 -6.55 13.26
C VAL A 43 11.99 -7.64 13.36
N MET A 44 11.37 -8.02 12.25
CA MET A 44 10.37 -9.10 12.24
C MET A 44 10.96 -10.43 12.70
N LYS A 45 12.17 -10.76 12.22
CA LYS A 45 12.87 -11.97 12.62
C LYS A 45 13.19 -11.96 14.12
N PHE A 46 13.51 -10.80 14.70
CA PHE A 46 13.72 -10.64 16.14
C PHE A 46 12.44 -10.71 16.97
N ILE A 47 11.32 -10.18 16.48
CA ILE A 47 10.02 -10.24 17.17
C ILE A 47 9.54 -11.69 17.27
N GLY A 48 9.72 -12.47 16.20
CA GLY A 48 9.29 -13.87 16.10
C GLY A 48 7.82 -14.00 15.65
N GLU A 49 7.57 -15.01 14.80
CA GLU A 49 6.27 -15.21 14.13
C GLU A 49 5.10 -15.40 15.10
N GLU A 50 5.31 -16.09 16.23
CA GLU A 50 4.24 -16.32 17.21
C GLU A 50 3.72 -15.01 17.82
N ARG A 51 4.63 -14.07 18.13
CA ARG A 51 4.25 -12.78 18.71
C ARG A 51 3.51 -11.92 17.70
N VAL A 52 3.96 -11.94 16.45
CA VAL A 52 3.29 -11.27 15.32
C VAL A 52 1.88 -11.85 15.14
N ASN A 53 1.74 -13.17 15.04
CA ASN A 53 0.45 -13.83 14.87
C ASN A 53 -0.51 -13.49 16.02
N ARG A 54 -0.02 -13.45 17.27
CA ARG A 54 -0.82 -13.06 18.43
C ARG A 54 -1.30 -11.61 18.36
N ALA A 55 -0.44 -10.68 17.92
CA ALA A 55 -0.80 -9.28 17.74
C ALA A 55 -1.88 -9.10 16.66
N ILE A 56 -1.76 -9.81 15.54
CA ILE A 56 -2.75 -9.80 14.46
C ILE A 56 -4.09 -10.39 14.94
N GLN A 57 -4.08 -11.52 15.64
CA GLN A 57 -5.29 -12.12 16.22
C GLN A 57 -5.97 -11.19 17.23
N PHE A 58 -5.20 -10.44 18.01
CA PHE A 58 -5.75 -9.42 18.90
C PHE A 58 -6.42 -8.29 18.11
N ALA A 59 -5.76 -7.77 17.07
CA ALA A 59 -6.30 -6.72 16.22
C ALA A 59 -7.57 -7.17 15.45
N ALA A 60 -7.75 -8.47 15.21
CA ALA A 60 -8.93 -9.03 14.56
C ALA A 60 -10.22 -8.99 15.41
N LYS A 61 -10.13 -8.80 16.74
CA LYS A 61 -11.27 -8.93 17.66
C LYS A 61 -12.31 -7.82 17.48
N TYR A 62 -11.86 -6.56 17.47
CA TYR A 62 -12.75 -5.39 17.44
C TYR A 62 -12.84 -4.82 16.04
N THR A 63 -14.04 -4.40 15.62
CA THR A 63 -14.29 -3.88 14.25
C THR A 63 -13.33 -2.75 13.88
N ILE A 64 -13.12 -1.78 14.78
CA ILE A 64 -12.21 -0.65 14.51
C ILE A 64 -10.78 -1.17 14.30
N LEU A 65 -10.26 -2.00 15.22
CA LEU A 65 -8.91 -2.55 15.09
C LEU A 65 -8.76 -3.44 13.87
N ARG A 66 -9.80 -4.21 13.52
CA ARG A 66 -9.80 -5.11 12.36
C ARG A 66 -9.65 -4.38 11.03
N TYR A 67 -10.15 -3.15 10.93
CA TYR A 67 -10.09 -2.37 9.69
C TYR A 67 -9.12 -1.18 9.75
N THR A 68 -8.38 -1.04 10.85
CA THR A 68 -7.29 -0.06 10.98
C THR A 68 -5.98 -0.75 11.32
N LEU A 69 -5.83 -1.16 12.58
CA LEU A 69 -4.60 -1.71 13.10
C LEU A 69 -4.19 -3.01 12.41
N MET A 70 -5.14 -3.91 12.17
CA MET A 70 -4.84 -5.20 11.53
C MET A 70 -4.29 -5.02 10.10
N PRO A 71 -4.91 -4.24 9.19
CA PRO A 71 -4.34 -3.92 7.87
C PRO A 71 -2.97 -3.24 7.95
N ILE A 72 -2.81 -2.25 8.84
CA ILE A 72 -1.54 -1.52 9.01
C ILE A 72 -0.42 -2.50 9.39
N LEU A 73 -0.64 -3.31 10.43
CA LEU A 73 0.33 -4.31 10.87
C LEU A 73 0.57 -5.35 9.77
N SER A 74 -0.47 -5.79 9.07
CA SER A 74 -0.35 -6.78 8.01
C SER A 74 0.58 -6.32 6.89
N VAL A 75 0.40 -5.07 6.44
CA VAL A 75 1.14 -4.51 5.32
C VAL A 75 2.57 -4.12 5.73
N LEU A 76 2.78 -3.56 6.92
CA LEU A 76 4.13 -3.22 7.39
C LEU A 76 5.01 -4.44 7.68
N ILE A 77 4.38 -5.56 8.05
CA ILE A 77 5.08 -6.81 8.37
C ILE A 77 5.26 -7.63 7.10
N LEU A 78 4.18 -8.10 6.50
CA LEU A 78 4.28 -9.06 5.41
C LEU A 78 4.44 -8.43 4.03
N THR A 79 4.17 -7.13 3.87
CA THR A 79 4.17 -6.43 2.58
C THR A 79 3.16 -6.99 1.58
N ASN A 80 2.92 -6.29 0.47
CA ASN A 80 2.10 -6.80 -0.63
C ASN A 80 2.88 -7.90 -1.40
N PRO A 81 2.29 -9.07 -1.75
CA PRO A 81 0.92 -9.53 -1.49
C PRO A 81 0.74 -10.38 -0.23
N MET A 82 1.80 -10.65 0.52
CA MET A 82 1.73 -11.58 1.65
C MET A 82 0.86 -11.07 2.81
N ALA A 83 0.65 -9.75 2.94
CA ALA A 83 -0.23 -9.12 3.92
C ALA A 83 -1.65 -9.73 3.94
N TYR A 84 -2.16 -10.17 2.79
CA TYR A 84 -3.51 -10.75 2.69
C TYR A 84 -3.64 -12.10 3.42
N THR A 85 -2.54 -12.81 3.63
CA THR A 85 -2.55 -14.12 4.30
C THR A 85 -3.01 -14.04 5.77
N PHE A 86 -2.87 -12.88 6.42
CA PHE A 86 -3.40 -12.66 7.77
C PHE A 86 -4.93 -12.66 7.84
N GLY A 87 -5.62 -12.57 6.70
CA GLY A 87 -7.06 -12.83 6.62
C GLY A 87 -7.46 -14.23 7.08
N ARG A 88 -6.51 -15.18 7.18
CA ARG A 88 -6.75 -16.52 7.75
C ARG A 88 -7.25 -16.50 9.19
N PHE A 89 -6.97 -15.44 9.94
CA PHE A 89 -7.40 -15.28 11.33
C PHE A 89 -8.84 -14.73 11.45
N LEU A 90 -9.49 -14.42 10.33
CA LEU A 90 -10.85 -13.87 10.31
C LEU A 90 -11.88 -14.92 9.87
N PRO A 91 -13.10 -14.84 10.42
CA PRO A 91 -14.27 -15.50 9.86
C PRO A 91 -14.49 -15.15 8.38
N GLU A 92 -15.04 -16.08 7.63
CA GLU A 92 -15.23 -15.94 6.17
C GLU A 92 -15.94 -14.65 5.75
N LYS A 93 -16.98 -14.25 6.51
CA LYS A 93 -17.77 -13.04 6.24
C LYS A 93 -16.98 -11.72 6.38
N GLN A 94 -15.83 -11.75 7.05
CA GLN A 94 -15.01 -10.57 7.33
C GLN A 94 -13.76 -10.50 6.45
N LYS A 95 -13.40 -11.59 5.77
CA LYS A 95 -12.24 -11.64 4.88
C LYS A 95 -12.33 -10.65 3.71
N PRO A 96 -13.49 -10.46 3.03
CA PRO A 96 -13.59 -9.48 1.95
C PRO A 96 -13.33 -8.04 2.42
N ALA A 97 -13.87 -7.68 3.59
CA ALA A 97 -13.67 -6.36 4.19
C ALA A 97 -12.22 -6.12 4.64
N PHE A 98 -11.58 -7.14 5.20
CA PHE A 98 -10.16 -7.07 5.53
C PHE A 98 -9.29 -6.95 4.28
N TYR A 99 -9.56 -7.73 3.24
CA TYR A 99 -8.85 -7.64 1.97
C TYR A 99 -8.96 -6.24 1.38
N ASP A 100 -10.18 -5.69 1.33
CA ASP A 100 -10.44 -4.32 0.85
C ASP A 100 -9.68 -3.25 1.66
N SER A 101 -9.66 -3.39 3.00
CA SER A 101 -8.91 -2.48 3.87
C SER A 101 -7.40 -2.60 3.64
N ALA A 102 -6.87 -3.82 3.51
CA ALA A 102 -5.45 -4.08 3.32
C ALA A 102 -4.95 -3.60 1.95
N VAL A 103 -5.66 -3.93 0.87
CA VAL A 103 -5.29 -3.47 -0.49
C VAL A 103 -5.41 -1.95 -0.61
N SER A 104 -6.40 -1.34 0.05
CA SER A 104 -6.50 0.12 0.06
C SER A 104 -5.34 0.77 0.84
N PHE A 105 -4.77 0.08 1.83
CA PHE A 105 -3.66 0.60 2.63
C PHE A 105 -2.30 0.50 1.94
N VAL A 106 -2.10 -0.42 0.98
CA VAL A 106 -0.81 -0.57 0.30
C VAL A 106 -0.41 0.66 -0.52
N HIS A 107 -1.37 1.49 -0.92
CA HIS A 107 -1.11 2.77 -1.60
C HIS A 107 -0.56 3.85 -0.64
N PRO A 108 -1.30 4.31 0.40
CA PRO A 108 -0.88 5.40 1.28
C PRO A 108 0.36 5.05 2.10
N VAL A 109 0.53 3.80 2.53
CA VAL A 109 1.68 3.36 3.32
C VAL A 109 3.00 3.50 2.56
N THR A 110 2.96 3.34 1.23
CA THR A 110 4.14 3.39 0.33
C THR A 110 4.81 4.76 0.35
N SER A 111 4.08 5.81 0.69
CA SER A 111 4.63 7.16 0.82
C SER A 111 5.65 7.32 1.96
N LEU A 112 5.50 6.55 3.04
CA LEU A 112 6.40 6.55 4.21
C LEU A 112 7.26 5.28 4.28
N PHE A 113 6.67 4.14 3.90
CA PHE A 113 7.26 2.82 3.96
C PHE A 113 7.17 2.17 2.57
N PRO A 114 7.94 2.65 1.59
CA PRO A 114 7.84 2.24 0.19
C PRO A 114 8.19 0.77 -0.04
N TYR A 115 8.86 0.16 0.93
CA TYR A 115 9.12 -1.27 0.95
C TYR A 115 7.84 -2.12 1.03
N ALA A 116 6.79 -1.59 1.64
CA ALA A 116 5.56 -2.33 1.90
C ALA A 116 4.77 -2.64 0.62
N ASN A 117 4.95 -1.83 -0.43
CA ASN A 117 4.43 -2.10 -1.77
C ASN A 117 5.32 -1.48 -2.85
N ALA A 118 6.51 -2.06 -3.02
CA ALA A 118 7.48 -1.58 -4.01
C ALA A 118 6.89 -1.50 -5.44
N GLY A 119 5.90 -2.33 -5.76
CA GLY A 119 5.23 -2.36 -7.05
C GLY A 119 4.49 -1.07 -7.41
N GLU A 120 4.15 -0.21 -6.45
CA GLU A 120 3.44 1.05 -6.70
C GLU A 120 4.26 2.29 -6.39
N LEU A 121 5.53 2.10 -6.03
CA LEU A 121 6.41 3.21 -5.68
C LEU A 121 6.50 4.25 -6.80
N PHE A 122 6.47 3.82 -8.06
CA PHE A 122 6.50 4.71 -9.22
C PHE A 122 5.29 5.66 -9.28
N VAL A 123 4.11 5.20 -8.84
CA VAL A 123 2.88 6.02 -8.82
C VAL A 123 3.03 7.13 -7.79
N TYR A 124 3.47 6.80 -6.58
CA TYR A 124 3.72 7.78 -5.54
C TYR A 124 4.80 8.79 -5.94
N LEU A 125 5.93 8.30 -6.48
CA LEU A 125 7.02 9.17 -6.92
C LEU A 125 6.60 10.11 -8.04
N GLY A 126 5.75 9.65 -8.99
CA GLY A 126 5.19 10.52 -10.03
C GLY A 126 4.45 11.72 -9.43
N ILE A 127 3.56 11.48 -8.47
CA ILE A 127 2.83 12.55 -7.77
C ILE A 127 3.78 13.42 -6.94
N ALA A 128 4.68 12.80 -6.17
CA ALA A 128 5.60 13.50 -5.29
C ALA A 128 6.54 14.45 -6.06
N ASN A 129 7.01 14.04 -7.24
CA ASN A 129 7.83 14.89 -8.10
C ASN A 129 7.06 16.10 -8.62
N GLY A 130 5.81 15.94 -9.06
CA GLY A 130 4.97 17.07 -9.45
C GLY A 130 4.71 18.05 -8.30
N ILE A 131 4.50 17.55 -7.08
CA ILE A 131 4.35 18.37 -5.87
C ILE A 131 5.65 19.14 -5.55
N LYS A 132 6.81 18.50 -5.71
CA LYS A 132 8.12 19.16 -5.53
C LYS A 132 8.38 20.23 -6.57
N GLU A 133 8.04 19.99 -7.83
CA GLU A 133 8.15 20.99 -8.91
C GLU A 133 7.27 22.20 -8.65
N ALA A 134 6.08 22.00 -8.07
CA ALA A 134 5.19 23.07 -7.61
C ALA A 134 5.69 23.81 -6.35
N GLY A 135 6.88 23.46 -5.81
CA GLY A 135 7.49 24.12 -4.65
C GLY A 135 6.99 23.65 -3.28
N TYR A 136 6.21 22.57 -3.23
CA TYR A 136 5.67 22.03 -1.98
C TYR A 136 6.51 20.88 -1.41
N SER A 137 6.32 20.62 -0.11
CA SER A 137 7.04 19.56 0.59
C SER A 137 6.51 18.16 0.26
N MET A 138 7.40 17.27 -0.19
CA MET A 138 7.11 15.84 -0.36
C MET A 138 6.81 15.14 0.98
N SER A 139 7.40 15.59 2.09
CA SER A 139 7.16 14.97 3.40
C SER A 139 5.76 15.25 3.93
N GLU A 140 5.23 16.46 3.69
CA GLU A 140 3.85 16.78 4.03
C GLU A 140 2.85 15.93 3.25
N LEU A 141 3.12 15.70 1.95
CA LEU A 141 2.32 14.83 1.12
C LEU A 141 2.28 13.40 1.71
N ALA A 142 3.45 12.85 2.06
CA ALA A 142 3.56 11.51 2.61
C ALA A 142 2.74 11.34 3.91
N VAL A 143 2.88 12.29 4.83
CA VAL A 143 2.13 12.27 6.11
C VAL A 143 0.63 12.38 5.86
N ARG A 144 0.19 13.27 4.98
CA ARG A 144 -1.24 13.43 4.64
C ARG A 144 -1.81 12.17 4.01
N TYR A 145 -1.10 11.55 3.07
CA TYR A 145 -1.50 10.30 2.43
C TYR A 145 -1.65 9.18 3.45
N PHE A 146 -0.69 9.04 4.36
CA PHE A 146 -0.74 8.04 5.42
C PHE A 146 -1.94 8.24 6.35
N LEU A 147 -2.16 9.46 6.86
CA LEU A 147 -3.25 9.77 7.78
C LEU A 147 -4.63 9.60 7.14
N VAL A 148 -4.82 10.15 5.94
CA VAL A 148 -6.07 9.97 5.18
C VAL A 148 -6.28 8.50 4.85
N GLY A 149 -5.21 7.79 4.50
CA GLY A 149 -5.21 6.35 4.26
C GLY A 149 -5.81 5.56 5.42
N ILE A 150 -5.41 5.86 6.66
CA ILE A 150 -5.96 5.21 7.87
C ILE A 150 -7.48 5.41 7.98
N VAL A 151 -7.96 6.62 7.71
CA VAL A 151 -9.41 6.92 7.75
C VAL A 151 -10.15 6.18 6.64
N VAL A 152 -9.59 6.18 5.42
CA VAL A 152 -10.19 5.51 4.26
C VAL A 152 -10.32 4.00 4.49
N ILE A 153 -9.29 3.34 5.02
CA ILE A 153 -9.32 1.88 5.23
C ILE A 153 -10.36 1.48 6.29
N LEU A 154 -10.55 2.31 7.32
CA LEU A 154 -11.59 2.08 8.32
C LEU A 154 -12.99 2.14 7.70
N LEU A 155 -13.25 3.21 6.95
CA LEU A 155 -14.53 3.40 6.28
C LEU A 155 -14.81 2.28 5.30
N ARG A 156 -13.83 1.96 4.45
CA ARG A 156 -13.94 0.87 3.47
C ARG A 156 -14.20 -0.47 4.14
N GLY A 157 -13.45 -0.84 5.18
CA GLY A 157 -13.66 -2.08 5.91
C GLY A 157 -15.07 -2.21 6.50
N ILE A 158 -15.59 -1.14 7.12
CA ILE A 158 -16.95 -1.13 7.69
C ILE A 158 -18.01 -1.26 6.58
N ILE A 159 -17.89 -0.44 5.52
CA ILE A 159 -18.85 -0.42 4.41
C ILE A 159 -18.84 -1.77 3.69
N THR A 160 -17.66 -2.33 3.39
CA THR A 160 -17.51 -3.61 2.70
C THR A 160 -18.01 -4.77 3.54
N GLU A 161 -17.82 -4.77 4.88
CA GLU A 161 -18.42 -5.79 5.74
C GLU A 161 -19.96 -5.72 5.70
N TRP A 162 -20.53 -4.51 5.71
CA TRP A 162 -21.97 -4.33 5.64
C TRP A 162 -22.55 -4.82 4.30
N ILE A 163 -21.93 -4.44 3.17
CA ILE A 163 -22.31 -4.91 1.83
C ILE A 163 -22.18 -6.44 1.75
N THR A 164 -21.09 -7.01 2.24
CA THR A 164 -20.85 -8.45 2.22
C THR A 164 -21.93 -9.20 3.01
N LYS A 165 -22.31 -8.72 4.19
CA LYS A 165 -23.38 -9.31 5.00
C LYS A 165 -24.74 -9.24 4.28
N TYR A 166 -25.05 -8.12 3.66
CA TYR A 166 -26.29 -7.93 2.91
C TYR A 166 -26.38 -8.91 1.73
N LEU A 167 -25.33 -8.99 0.90
CA LEU A 167 -25.28 -9.90 -0.24
C LEU A 167 -25.33 -11.36 0.17
N ALA A 168 -24.57 -11.75 1.20
CA ALA A 168 -24.59 -13.11 1.73
C ALA A 168 -25.98 -13.50 2.29
N GLY A 169 -26.72 -12.55 2.85
CA GLY A 169 -28.11 -12.74 3.28
C GLY A 169 -29.04 -13.03 2.10
N LYS A 170 -28.96 -12.23 1.03
CA LYS A 170 -29.74 -12.44 -0.19
C LYS A 170 -29.44 -13.77 -0.88
N MET A 171 -28.17 -14.16 -0.98
CA MET A 171 -27.79 -15.42 -1.61
C MET A 171 -28.38 -16.63 -0.88
N LYS A 172 -28.41 -16.60 0.46
CA LYS A 172 -29.05 -17.66 1.25
C LYS A 172 -30.56 -17.72 1.05
N ALA A 173 -31.22 -16.57 0.99
CA ALA A 173 -32.66 -16.50 0.75
C ALA A 173 -33.06 -16.99 -0.65
N ASN A 174 -32.22 -16.77 -1.66
CA ASN A 174 -32.46 -17.22 -3.04
C ASN A 174 -32.07 -18.69 -3.31
N SER A 175 -31.40 -19.35 -2.36
CA SER A 175 -31.01 -20.76 -2.48
C SER A 175 -31.94 -21.72 -1.71
N GLN A 176 -33.01 -21.18 -1.11
CA GLN A 176 -34.09 -21.90 -0.44
C GLN A 176 -35.36 -21.82 -1.28
#